data_AF-A0A3A9C3Q3-F1
#
_entry.id   AF-A0A3A9C3Q3-F1
#
_cell.length_a   1.000
_cell.length_b   1.000
_cell.length_c   1.000
_cell.angle_alpha   90.00
_cell.angle_beta   90.00
_cell.angle_gamma   90.00
#
_symmetry.space_group_name_H-M   'P 1'
#
loop_
_entity.id
_entity.type
_entity.pdbx_description
1 polymer ?
#
loop_
_entity_poly.entity_id
_entity_poly.type
_entity_poly.pdbx_seq_one_letter_code
_entity_poly.pdbx_strand_id
1 'polypeptide(L)' 'MIAAPGYESEDTNVVVTYQEGCVIHTATIYTSTGIAELEQASVSDIRKQASVIIYGSFEDTHHVSATKIIICHRTA' A
#
# COMPACT_ATOMS: atom_id res chain seq x y z
N MET A 1 24.06 -0.28 -20.00
CA MET A 1 23.49 0.76 -19.12
C MET A 1 22.84 0.04 -17.95
N ILE A 2 23.34 0.24 -16.73
CA ILE A 2 22.84 -0.42 -15.53
C ILE A 2 21.95 0.63 -14.87
N ALA A 3 20.65 0.37 -14.79
CA ALA A 3 19.70 1.28 -14.13
C ALA A 3 20.17 1.49 -12.68
N ALA A 4 20.22 2.75 -12.24
CA ALA A 4 20.62 3.08 -10.88
C ALA A 4 19.62 2.45 -9.88
N PRO A 5 20.06 1.95 -8.72
CA PRO A 5 19.16 1.49 -7.67
C PRO A 5 18.33 2.68 -7.19
N GLY A 6 17.09 2.78 -7.67
CA GLY A 6 16.23 3.96 -7.50
C GLY A 6 15.61 4.49 -8.80
N TYR A 7 15.95 3.92 -9.96
CA TYR A 7 15.16 4.12 -11.17
C TYR A 7 13.91 3.22 -11.07
N GLU A 8 12.89 3.73 -10.38
CA GLU A 8 11.53 3.23 -10.58
C GLU A 8 11.22 3.54 -12.04
N SER A 9 11.24 2.53 -12.92
CA SER A 9 10.80 2.71 -14.30
C SER A 9 9.41 3.34 -14.26
N GLU A 10 9.26 4.50 -14.90
CA GLU A 10 7.93 5.13 -15.08
C GLU A 10 6.95 4.14 -15.75
N ASP A 11 7.48 3.17 -16.51
CA ASP A 11 6.76 2.08 -17.16
C ASP A 11 6.08 1.08 -16.19
N THR A 12 6.49 1.03 -14.92
CA THR A 12 5.85 0.20 -13.88
C THR A 12 5.30 1.02 -12.72
N ASN A 13 5.27 2.35 -12.87
CA ASN A 13 4.69 3.23 -11.86
C ASN A 13 3.16 3.09 -11.89
N VAL A 14 2.59 2.55 -10.82
CA VAL A 14 1.13 2.47 -10.66
C VAL A 14 0.69 3.64 -9.80
N VAL A 15 -0.14 4.50 -10.37
CA VAL A 15 -0.78 5.60 -9.65
C VAL A 15 -2.03 5.07 -8.97
N VAL A 16 -2.13 5.32 -7.67
CA VAL A 16 -3.26 4.90 -6.85
C VAL A 16 -4.08 6.14 -6.47
N THR A 17 -5.32 6.18 -6.94
CA THR A 17 -6.27 7.24 -6.65
C THR A 17 -7.18 6.79 -5.51
N TYR A 18 -7.28 7.58 -4.45
CA TYR A 18 -8.15 7.30 -3.31
C TYR A 18 -9.56 7.77 -3.64
N GLN A 19 -10.53 6.86 -3.68
CA GLN A 19 -11.93 7.23 -3.88
C GLN A 19 -12.51 7.93 -2.64
N GLU A 20 -13.61 8.65 -2.82
CA GLU A 20 -14.34 9.29 -1.73
C GLU A 20 -14.84 8.21 -0.74
N GLY A 21 -14.44 8.31 0.53
CA GLY A 21 -14.70 7.27 1.53
C GLY A 21 -13.68 6.12 1.57
N CYS A 22 -12.52 6.24 0.90
CA CYS A 22 -11.46 5.24 0.98
C CYS A 22 -11.02 5.02 2.44
N VAL A 23 -11.12 3.78 2.91
CA VAL A 23 -10.76 3.43 4.28
C VAL A 23 -9.37 2.82 4.32
N ILE A 24 -8.52 3.37 5.18
CA ILE A 24 -7.14 2.93 5.32
C ILE A 24 -6.97 2.27 6.68
N HIS A 25 -6.31 1.12 6.70
CA HIS A 25 -5.99 0.41 7.94
C HIS A 25 -4.51 0.05 7.97
N THR A 26 -3.94 -0.02 9.16
CA THR A 26 -2.64 -0.60 9.40
C THR A 26 -2.83 -1.99 10.01
N ALA A 27 -2.32 -3.00 9.34
CA ALA A 27 -2.28 -4.39 9.80
C ALA A 27 -0.92 -4.66 10.46
N THR A 28 -0.89 -4.72 11.78
CA THR A 28 0.31 -5.10 12.53
C THR A 28 0.30 -6.61 12.77
N ILE A 29 1.18 -7.32 12.08
CA ILE A 29 1.31 -8.77 12.12
C ILE A 29 2.40 -9.11 13.13
N TYR A 30 1.99 -9.61 14.29
CA TYR A 30 2.87 -10.07 15.36
C TYR A 30 3.28 -11.51 15.10
N THR A 31 4.50 -11.70 14.63
CA THR A 31 4.96 -13.05 14.23
C THR A 31 5.32 -13.92 15.43
N SER A 32 5.60 -13.30 16.58
CA SER A 32 5.87 -13.97 17.84
C SER A 32 4.62 -14.54 18.50
N THR A 33 3.44 -13.93 18.31
CA THR A 33 2.15 -14.44 18.85
C THR A 33 1.24 -15.06 17.79
N GLY A 34 1.49 -14.78 16.50
CA GLY A 34 0.62 -15.18 15.40
C GLY A 34 -0.65 -14.35 15.27
N ILE A 35 -0.74 -13.21 15.96
CA ILE A 35 -1.92 -12.33 15.95
C ILE A 35 -1.70 -11.21 14.92
N ALA A 36 -2.77 -10.83 14.23
CA ALA A 36 -2.79 -9.65 13.37
C ALA A 36 -3.78 -8.63 13.93
N GLU A 37 -3.29 -7.45 14.27
CA GLU A 37 -4.12 -6.33 14.70
C GLU A 37 -4.36 -5.39 13.52
N LEU A 38 -5.61 -4.98 13.33
CA LEU A 38 -6.02 -4.07 12.27
C LEU A 38 -6.52 -2.79 12.91
N GLU A 39 -5.79 -1.70 12.70
CA GLU A 39 -6.14 -0.39 13.24
C GLU A 39 -6.50 0.57 12.11
N GLN A 40 -7.38 1.53 12.38
CA GLN A 40 -7.72 2.56 11.39
C GLN A 40 -6.51 3.51 11.22
N ALA A 41 -6.11 3.71 9.99
CA ALA A 41 -4.96 4.53 9.62
C ALA A 41 -5.37 5.61 8.60
N SER A 42 -4.40 6.46 8.25
CA SER A 42 -4.60 7.57 7.32
C SER A 42 -3.60 7.49 6.17
N VAL A 43 -3.88 8.20 5.07
CA VAL A 43 -2.96 8.29 3.91
C VAL A 43 -1.56 8.75 4.31
N SER A 44 -1.47 9.60 5.34
CA SER A 44 -0.21 10.13 5.87
C SER A 44 0.67 9.07 6.53
N ASP A 45 0.09 7.93 6.92
CA ASP A 45 0.82 6.82 7.53
C ASP A 45 1.50 5.92 6.49
N ILE A 46 1.10 6.04 5.21
CA ILE A 46 1.70 5.30 4.09
C ILE A 46 3.10 5.88 3.84
N ARG A 47 4.14 5.13 4.24
CA ARG A 47 5.54 5.51 4.06
C ARG A 47 6.09 5.04 2.71
N LYS A 48 7.11 5.74 2.20
CA LYS A 48 7.94 5.24 1.09
C LYS A 48 8.54 3.89 1.51
N GLN A 49 8.41 2.88 0.65
CA GLN A 49 8.79 1.46 0.90
C GLN A 49 7.93 0.70 1.94
N ALA A 50 6.70 1.14 2.20
CA ALA A 50 5.74 0.31 2.94
C ALA A 50 5.10 -0.75 2.04
N SER A 51 4.89 -1.95 2.57
CA SER A 51 4.08 -2.98 1.92
C SER A 51 2.60 -2.64 2.12
N VAL A 52 1.89 -2.35 1.05
CA VAL A 52 0.46 -2.04 1.10
C VAL A 52 -0.34 -3.01 0.22
N ILE A 53 -1.55 -3.33 0.67
CA ILE A 53 -2.55 -4.06 -0.11
C ILE A 53 -3.63 -3.07 -0.49
N ILE A 54 -3.85 -2.92 -1.80
CA ILE A 54 -4.82 -1.98 -2.34
C ILE A 54 -6.01 -2.77 -2.83
N TYR A 55 -7.18 -2.48 -2.27
CA TYR A 55 -8.47 -2.99 -2.73
C TYR A 55 -9.12 -1.90 -3.57
N GLY A 56 -9.42 -2.23 -4.80
CA GLY A 56 -9.86 -1.25 -5.78
C GLY A 56 -10.17 -1.88 -7.12
N SER A 57 -10.44 -1.01 -8.08
CA SER A 57 -10.60 -1.38 -9.48
C SER A 57 -9.47 -0.75 -10.29
N PHE A 58 -8.95 -1.48 -11.28
CA PHE A 58 -8.05 -0.90 -12.27
C PHE A 58 -8.88 -0.06 -13.23
N GLU A 59 -8.60 1.23 -13.30
CA GLU A 59 -9.20 2.13 -14.29
C GLU A 59 -8.40 2.05 -15.60
N ASP A 60 -7.08 1.90 -15.49
CA ASP A 60 -6.16 1.73 -16.62
C ASP A 60 -5.04 0.73 -16.25
N THR A 61 -4.14 0.46 -17.20
CA THR A 61 -2.95 -0.41 -16.99
C THR A 61 -2.08 0.02 -15.81
N HIS A 62 -2.03 1.33 -15.53
CA HIS A 62 -1.21 1.92 -14.47
C HIS A 62 -2.01 2.73 -13.44
N HIS A 63 -3.34 2.77 -13.54
CA HIS A 63 -4.18 3.55 -12.62
C HIS A 63 -5.13 2.64 -11.86
N VAL A 64 -5.05 2.71 -10.54
CA VAL A 64 -5.93 1.97 -9.63
C VAL A 64 -6.76 2.93 -8.80
N SER A 65 -8.07 2.76 -8.87
CA SER A 65 -9.05 3.41 -8.00
C SER A 65 -9.18 2.60 -6.71
N ALA A 66 -8.57 3.07 -5.63
CA ALA A 66 -8.58 2.42 -4.33
C ALA A 66 -9.81 2.79 -3.51
N THR A 67 -10.51 1.77 -3.01
CA THR A 67 -11.65 1.89 -2.07
C THR A 67 -11.25 1.52 -0.64
N LYS A 68 -10.20 0.70 -0.49
CA LYS A 68 -9.62 0.34 0.80
C LYS A 68 -8.15 0.04 0.65
N ILE A 69 -7.33 0.50 1.60
CA ILE A 69 -5.90 0.25 1.60
C ILE A 69 -5.51 -0.32 2.96
N ILE A 70 -4.68 -1.35 2.96
CA ILE A 70 -4.18 -1.98 4.17
C ILE A 70 -2.66 -1.92 4.16
N ILE A 71 -2.08 -1.23 5.13
CA ILE A 71 -0.65 -1.09 5.33
C ILE A 71 -0.20 -2.30 6.15
N CYS A 72 0.60 -3.19 5.56
CA CYS A 72 1.09 -4.38 6.25
C CYS A 72 2.40 -4.06 6.96
N HIS A 73 2.37 -4.09 8.28
CA HIS A 73 3.53 -3.93 9.13
C HIS A 73 3.80 -5.25 9.86
N ARG A 74 4.95 -5.88 9.55
CA ARG A 74 5.35 -7.11 10.23
C ARG A 74 6.26 -6.75 11.39
N THR A 75 5.87 -7.15 12.60
CA THR A 75 6.67 -6.99 13.80
C THR A 75 7.10 -8.36 14.34
N ALA A 76 8.35 -8.46 14.75
CA ALA A 76 9.03 -9.70 15.14
C ALA A 76 9.20 -9.78 16.65
#